data_AF-A0AAW2XNU8-F1
#
_entry.id   AF-A0AAW2XNU8-F1
#
_cell.length_a   1.000
_cell.length_b   1.000
_cell.length_c   1.000
_cell.angle_alpha   90.00
_cell.angle_beta   90.00
_cell.angle_gamma   90.00
#
_symmetry.space_group_name_H-M   'P 1'
#
loop_
_entity.id
_entity.type
_entity.pdbx_description
1 polymer ?
#
loop_
_entity_poly.entity_id
_entity_poly.type
_entity_poly.pdbx_seq_one_letter_code
_entity_poly.pdbx_strand_id
1 'polypeptide(L)' 'MARAYDDKVRPRKFKEGDLVLRKKEGLEPVGKLDAKWDGPYVIVEVLGPGTYRLTTGDGQPLPILAM' A
#
# COMPACT_ATOMS: atom_id res chain seq x y z
N MET A 1 -13.61 4.53 22.42
CA MET A 1 -13.70 3.14 21.92
C MET A 1 -12.72 2.85 20.77
N ALA A 2 -11.51 3.44 20.76
CA ALA A 2 -10.50 3.18 19.71
C ALA A 2 -9.36 2.26 20.17
N ARG A 3 -9.07 2.20 21.49
CA ARG A 3 -7.92 1.44 22.02
C ARG A 3 -7.93 -0.04 21.61
N ALA A 4 -9.04 -0.75 21.83
CA ALA A 4 -9.11 -2.20 21.55
C ALA A 4 -8.96 -2.61 20.06
N TYR A 5 -9.23 -1.71 19.12
CA TYR A 5 -9.14 -2.02 17.68
C TYR A 5 -7.68 -2.00 17.18
N ASP A 6 -6.90 -1.03 17.66
CA ASP A 6 -5.53 -0.80 17.20
C ASP A 6 -4.47 -1.47 18.06
N ASP A 7 -4.84 -2.12 19.17
CA ASP A 7 -3.88 -2.78 20.09
C ASP A 7 -3.00 -3.84 19.41
N LYS A 8 -3.44 -4.39 18.27
CA LYS A 8 -2.67 -5.36 17.47
C LYS A 8 -1.92 -4.74 16.30
N VAL A 9 -2.10 -3.45 16.03
CA VAL A 9 -1.39 -2.74 14.98
C VAL A 9 0.08 -2.65 15.38
N ARG A 10 0.94 -3.22 14.54
CA ARG A 10 2.39 -3.12 14.70
C ARG A 10 2.90 -2.14 13.64
N PRO A 11 3.29 -0.91 14.01
CA PRO A 11 3.88 0.03 13.07
C PRO A 11 5.10 -0.61 12.40
N ARG A 12 5.11 -0.62 11.07
CA ARG A 12 6.22 -1.13 10.27
C ARG A 12 6.80 0.01 9.46
N LYS A 13 8.13 0.18 9.51
CA LYS A 13 8.86 1.01 8.56
C LYS A 13 9.13 0.18 7.32
N PHE A 14 8.76 0.70 6.17
CA PHE A 14 9.10 0.09 4.89
C PHE A 14 10.42 0.65 4.36
N LYS A 15 11.09 -0.15 3.54
CA LYS A 15 12.35 0.21 2.88
C LYS A 15 12.33 -0.23 1.42
N GLU A 16 13.28 0.28 0.65
CA GLU A 16 13.51 -0.17 -0.72
C GLU A 16 13.72 -1.69 -0.78
N GLY A 17 13.14 -2.31 -1.80
CA GLY A 17 13.11 -3.76 -1.99
C GLY A 17 12.02 -4.50 -1.21
N ASP A 18 11.31 -3.86 -0.27
CA ASP A 18 10.19 -4.51 0.40
C ASP A 18 9.03 -4.77 -0.59
N LEU A 19 8.43 -5.96 -0.50
CA LEU A 19 7.19 -6.30 -1.19
C LEU A 19 5.99 -5.81 -0.38
N VAL A 20 5.08 -5.08 -1.03
CA VAL A 20 3.92 -4.44 -0.39
C VAL A 20 2.65 -4.60 -1.22
N LEU A 21 1.50 -4.49 -0.54
CA LEU A 21 0.19 -4.31 -1.16
C LEU A 21 -0.25 -2.86 -1.00
N ARG A 22 -0.88 -2.31 -2.03
CA ARG A 22 -1.48 -0.98 -1.99
C ARG A 22 -2.96 -1.11 -1.68
N LYS A 23 -3.51 -0.19 -0.89
CA LYS A 23 -4.95 -0.12 -0.65
C LYS A 23 -5.59 0.53 -1.87
N LYS A 24 -6.68 -0.05 -2.40
CA LYS A 24 -7.46 0.61 -3.45
C LYS A 24 -8.18 1.82 -2.84
N GLU A 25 -7.84 3.02 -3.28
CA GLU A 25 -8.56 4.26 -2.93
C GLU A 25 -9.62 4.58 -3.99
N GLY A 26 -10.77 5.09 -3.57
CA GLY A 26 -11.80 5.64 -4.46
C GLY A 26 -12.69 4.63 -5.21
N LEU A 27 -12.43 3.33 -5.13
CA LEU A 27 -13.35 2.31 -5.65
C LEU A 27 -14.22 1.80 -4.50
N GLU A 28 -15.50 2.18 -4.52
CA GLU A 28 -16.48 1.45 -3.71
C GLU A 28 -16.45 -0.01 -4.16
N PRO A 29 -16.31 -0.97 -3.22
CA PRO A 29 -16.37 -2.37 -3.57
C PRO A 29 -17.74 -2.64 -4.18
N VAL A 30 -17.75 -3.12 -5.42
CA VAL A 30 -18.97 -3.47 -6.17
C VAL A 30 -19.66 -4.67 -5.50
N GLY A 31 -18.89 -5.52 -4.82
CA GLY A 31 -19.37 -6.62 -3.99
C GLY A 31 -18.66 -6.72 -2.64
N LYS A 32 -19.36 -7.33 -1.65
CA LYS A 32 -18.84 -7.55 -0.28
C LYS A 32 -17.49 -8.28 -0.21
N LEU A 33 -17.15 -9.04 -1.25
CA LEU A 33 -15.95 -9.86 -1.35
C LEU A 33 -14.87 -9.26 -2.27
N ASP A 34 -15.04 -8.03 -2.73
CA ASP A 34 -14.01 -7.40 -3.55
C ASP A 34 -12.74 -7.14 -2.75
N ALA A 35 -11.60 -7.43 -3.39
CA ALA A 35 -10.29 -7.22 -2.79
C ALA A 35 -10.04 -5.73 -2.56
N LYS A 36 -9.89 -5.35 -1.28
CA LYS A 36 -9.59 -3.97 -0.83
C LYS A 36 -8.14 -3.52 -1.13
N TRP A 37 -7.30 -4.47 -1.51
CA TRP A 37 -5.88 -4.26 -1.76
C TRP A 37 -5.53 -4.74 -3.18
N ASP A 38 -4.55 -4.10 -3.80
CA ASP A 38 -3.95 -4.46 -5.08
C ASP A 38 -2.43 -4.62 -4.97
N GLY A 39 -1.82 -5.26 -5.97
CA GLY A 39 -0.41 -5.64 -5.97
C GLY A 39 -0.22 -7.15 -6.11
N PRO A 40 1.01 -7.65 -6.02
CA PRO A 40 2.12 -7.10 -5.23
C PRO A 40 3.00 -6.06 -5.94
N TYR A 41 3.61 -5.17 -5.15
CA TYR A 41 4.54 -4.14 -5.61
C TYR A 41 5.85 -4.17 -4.84
N VAL A 42 6.91 -3.69 -5.45
CA VAL A 42 8.21 -3.47 -4.80
C VAL A 42 8.43 -1.98 -4.59
N ILE A 43 8.92 -1.59 -3.42
CA ILE A 43 9.35 -0.21 -3.16
C ILE A 43 10.70 0.02 -3.85
N VAL A 44 10.77 0.98 -4.75
CA VAL A 44 12.02 1.36 -5.45
C VAL A 44 12.66 2.61 -4.87
N GLU A 45 11.89 3.41 -4.12
CA GLU A 45 12.37 4.65 -3.52
C GLU A 45 11.51 5.04 -2.31
N VAL A 46 12.12 5.47 -1.21
CA VAL A 46 11.42 6.06 -0.06
C VAL A 46 11.51 7.58 -0.16
N LEU A 47 10.40 8.24 -0.48
CA LEU A 47 10.36 9.69 -0.70
C LEU A 47 10.14 10.48 0.60
N GLY A 48 9.55 9.83 1.61
CA GLY A 48 9.29 10.44 2.91
C GLY A 48 8.44 9.53 3.80
N PRO A 49 8.11 9.97 5.02
CA PRO A 49 7.25 9.20 5.92
C PRO A 49 5.89 8.92 5.27
N GLY A 50 5.63 7.65 4.92
CA GLY A 50 4.37 7.23 4.31
C GLY A 50 4.28 7.43 2.79
N THR A 51 5.34 7.93 2.15
CA THR A 51 5.38 8.17 0.70
C THR A 51 6.46 7.31 0.04
N TYR A 52 6.05 6.46 -0.89
CA TYR A 52 6.90 5.46 -1.52
C TYR A 52 6.67 5.43 -3.02
N ARG A 53 7.75 5.23 -3.79
CA ARG A 53 7.66 4.93 -5.21
C ARG A 53 7.60 3.42 -5.39
N LEU A 54 6.63 2.96 -6.16
CA LEU A 54 6.35 1.54 -6.35
C LEU A 54 6.61 1.10 -7.78
N THR A 55 6.99 -0.16 -7.95
CA THR A 55 7.06 -0.86 -9.23
C THR A 55 6.25 -2.15 -9.18
N THR A 56 5.71 -2.59 -10.32
CA THR A 56 5.18 -3.95 -10.49
C THR A 56 6.29 -4.99 -10.32
N GLY A 57 5.93 -6.26 -10.12
CA GLY A 57 6.89 -7.37 -10.06
C GLY A 57 7.79 -7.47 -11.31
N ASP A 58 7.32 -6.96 -12.45
CA ASP A 58 8.05 -6.94 -13.73
C ASP A 58 8.92 -5.69 -13.92
N GLY A 59 9.04 -4.83 -12.89
CA GLY A 59 9.88 -3.62 -12.96
C GLY A 59 9.22 -2.43 -13.67
N GLN A 60 7.90 -2.46 -13.91
CA GLN A 60 7.19 -1.30 -14.45
C GLN A 60 6.81 -0.32 -13.33
N PRO A 61 7.25 0.95 -13.40
CA PRO A 61 6.94 1.93 -12.36
C PRO A 61 5.43 2.17 -12.32
N LEU A 62 4.86 2.18 -11.11
CA LEU A 62 3.50 2.66 -10.94
C LEU A 62 3.46 4.18 -11.13
N PRO A 63 2.42 4.72 -11.80
CA PRO A 63 2.19 6.15 -11.82
C PRO A 63 2.00 6.65 -10.38
N ILE A 64 2.77 7.67 -10.01
CA ILE A 64 2.56 8.41 -8.77
C ILE A 64 1.28 9.22 -9.02
N LEU A 65 0.13 8.66 -8.63
CA LEU A 65 -1.13 9.39 -8.66
C LEU A 65 -0.98 10.54 -7.66
N ALA A 66 -0.84 11.77 -8.17
CA ALA A 66 -1.08 12.95 -7.38
C ALA A 66 -2.56 12.95 -7.01
N MET A 67 -2.85 12.73 -5.73
CA MET A 67 -4.17 12.93 -5.12
C MET A 67 -4.23 14.31 -4.51
#